data_AF-A0A4U5QYG3-F1
#
_entry.id   AF-A0A4U5QYG3-F1
#
_cell.length_a   1.000
_cell.length_b   1.000
_cell.length_c   1.000
_cell.angle_alpha   90.00
_cell.angle_beta   90.00
_cell.angle_gamma   90.00
#
_symmetry.space_group_name_H-M   'P 1'
#
loop_
_entity.id
_entity.type
_entity.pdbx_description
1 polymer ?
#
loop_
_entity_poly.entity_id
_entity_poly.type
_entity_poly.pdbx_seq_one_letter_code
_entity_poly.pdbx_strand_id
1 'polypeptide(L)'
;MLIRYSYSEIKKITHGFNDKLGEGGYGSVYKGKLRSGRFAAVKILRKEKGNGQEFINEVATIGRIHHCNVVQLIGFTVKGSKRALIYEFMPNGSLE
;
A
#
# COMPACT_ATOMS: atom_id res chain seq x y z
N MET A 1 -3.35 12.08 -8.74
CA MET A 1 -3.82 10.82 -9.38
C MET A 1 -3.00 9.67 -8.82
N LEU A 2 -3.62 8.56 -8.42
CA LEU A 2 -2.90 7.42 -7.84
C LEU A 2 -2.10 6.65 -8.90
N ILE A 3 -0.90 6.20 -8.54
CA ILE A 3 -0.06 5.39 -9.42
C ILE A 3 -0.48 3.93 -9.33
N ARG A 4 -0.79 3.32 -10.48
CA ARG A 4 -1.05 1.88 -10.56
C ARG A 4 0.26 1.15 -10.81
N TYR A 5 0.68 0.33 -9.83
CA TYR A 5 1.86 -0.51 -9.94
C TYR A 5 1.48 -1.93 -10.37
N SER A 6 2.38 -2.59 -11.07
CA SER A 6 2.35 -4.04 -11.24
C SER A 6 2.83 -4.74 -9.97
N TYR A 7 2.39 -5.99 -9.74
CA TYR A 7 2.84 -6.76 -8.58
C TYR A 7 4.35 -7.02 -8.58
N SER A 8 4.98 -7.13 -9.75
CA SER A 8 6.44 -7.24 -9.88
C SER A 8 7.14 -5.97 -9.43
N GLU A 9 6.59 -4.79 -9.72
CA GLU A 9 7.10 -3.53 -9.17
C GLU A 9 6.93 -3.45 -7.66
N ILE A 10 5.79 -3.90 -7.13
CA ILE A 10 5.60 -3.99 -5.68
C ILE A 10 6.67 -4.87 -5.03
N LYS A 11 6.94 -6.05 -5.59
CA LYS A 11 8.01 -6.93 -5.11
C LYS A 11 9.40 -6.25 -5.17
N LYS A 12 9.66 -5.43 -6.20
CA LYS A 12 10.92 -4.66 -6.29
C LYS A 12 10.99 -3.55 -5.25
N ILE A 13 9.92 -2.75 -5.10
CA ILE A 13 9.82 -1.65 -4.14
C ILE A 13 10.05 -2.15 -2.72
N THR A 14 9.50 -3.32 -2.36
CA THR A 14 9.64 -3.92 -1.02
C THR A 14 10.90 -4.78 -0.87
N HIS A 15 11.82 -4.76 -1.84
CA HIS A 15 12.99 -5.63 -1.88
C HIS A 15 12.67 -7.10 -1.59
N GLY A 16 11.60 -7.63 -2.16
CA GLY A 16 11.17 -9.01 -1.93
C GLY A 16 10.33 -9.23 -0.67
N PHE A 17 9.79 -8.16 -0.07
CA PHE A 17 9.04 -8.19 1.20
C PHE A 17 9.93 -8.46 2.43
N ASN A 18 11.16 -7.93 2.41
CA ASN A 18 12.18 -8.24 3.43
C ASN A 18 12.11 -7.35 4.69
N ASP A 19 11.52 -6.16 4.60
CA ASP A 19 11.47 -5.20 5.70
C ASP A 19 10.02 -5.03 6.17
N LYS A 20 9.59 -5.90 7.10
CA LYS A 20 8.22 -5.91 7.62
C LYS A 20 8.06 -4.88 8.73
N LEU A 21 7.13 -3.95 8.56
CA LEU A 21 6.81 -2.90 9.52
C LEU A 21 5.71 -3.32 10.50
N GLY A 22 4.83 -4.24 10.09
CA GLY A 22 3.75 -4.72 10.95
C GLY A 22 2.80 -5.68 10.23
N GLU A 23 1.87 -6.23 11.00
CA GLU A 23 0.84 -7.16 10.53
C GLU A 23 -0.44 -7.00 11.34
N GLY A 24 -1.59 -7.15 10.69
CA GLY A 24 -2.88 -7.20 11.34
C GLY A 24 -3.88 -8.03 10.54
N GLY A 25 -5.15 -8.05 10.97
CA GLY A 25 -6.19 -8.89 10.36
C GLY A 25 -6.37 -8.70 8.84
N TYR A 26 -6.08 -7.48 8.36
CA TYR A 26 -6.24 -7.08 6.96
C TYR A 26 -4.99 -7.30 6.09
N GLY A 27 -3.88 -7.76 6.67
CA GLY A 27 -2.64 -8.07 5.94
C GLY A 27 -1.37 -7.53 6.59
N SER A 28 -0.29 -7.48 5.80
CA SER A 28 1.06 -7.12 6.26
C SER A 28 1.54 -5.82 5.64
N VAL A 29 2.29 -5.03 6.39
CA VAL A 29 2.89 -3.77 5.94
C VAL A 29 4.40 -3.93 5.84
N TYR A 30 4.98 -3.48 4.74
CA TYR A 30 6.41 -3.53 4.47
C TYR A 30 6.95 -2.15 4.13
N LYS A 31 8.20 -1.88 4.51
CA LYS A 31 8.93 -0.72 4.01
C LYS A 31 9.36 -0.98 2.58
N GLY A 32 9.29 0.04 1.75
CA GLY A 32 9.80 -0.02 0.39
C GLY A 32 10.42 1.29 -0.06
N LYS A 33 11.21 1.23 -1.13
CA LYS A 33 11.85 2.40 -1.76
C LYS A 33 11.27 2.61 -3.16
N LEU A 34 10.66 3.77 -3.38
CA LEU A 34 10.15 4.16 -4.69
C LEU A 34 11.29 4.50 -5.64
N ARG A 35 11.02 4.51 -6.95
CA ARG A 35 12.02 4.93 -7.97
C ARG A 35 12.55 6.35 -7.76
N SER A 36 11.75 7.21 -7.12
CA SER A 36 12.14 8.57 -6.73
C SER A 36 13.14 8.62 -5.56
N GLY A 37 13.46 7.48 -4.94
CA GLY A 37 14.32 7.41 -3.74
C GLY A 37 13.55 7.59 -2.43
N ARG A 38 12.31 8.08 -2.46
CA ARG A 38 11.44 8.21 -1.27
C ARG A 38 11.04 6.84 -0.72
N PHE A 39 10.94 6.74 0.60
CA PHE A 39 10.39 5.55 1.26
C PHE A 39 8.86 5.55 1.20
N ALA A 40 8.29 4.35 1.18
CA ALA A 40 6.85 4.12 1.20
C ALA A 40 6.51 2.96 2.16
N ALA A 41 5.30 2.99 2.71
CA ALA A 41 4.70 1.87 3.41
C ALA A 41 3.80 1.11 2.44
N VAL A 42 4.11 -0.17 2.21
CA VAL A 42 3.40 -1.05 1.28
C VAL A 42 2.57 -2.05 2.06
N LYS A 43 1.25 -1.83 2.10
CA LYS A 43 0.29 -2.74 2.75
C LYS A 43 -0.16 -3.79 1.74
N ILE A 44 0.28 -5.03 1.92
CA ILE A 44 -0.20 -6.19 1.18
C ILE A 44 -1.47 -6.68 1.85
N LEU A 45 -2.57 -6.68 1.09
CA LEU A 45 -3.86 -7.09 1.62
C LEU A 45 -3.98 -8.61 1.61
N ARG A 46 -4.54 -9.16 2.69
CA ARG A 46 -4.91 -10.57 2.73
C ARG A 46 -6.01 -10.81 1.70
N LYS A 47 -6.07 -12.03 1.15
CA LYS A 47 -7.12 -12.41 0.20
C LYS A 47 -8.46 -12.41 0.93
N GLU A 48 -9.24 -11.34 0.79
CA GLU A 48 -10.61 -11.30 1.27
C GLU A 48 -11.58 -11.91 0.25
N LYS A 49 -12.76 -12.33 0.74
CA LYS A 49 -13.87 -12.89 -0.06
C LYS A 49 -14.60 -11.82 -0.92
N GLY A 50 -14.13 -10.58 -0.96
CA GLY A 50 -14.73 -9.48 -1.70
C GLY A 50 -14.41 -9.49 -3.19
N ASN A 51 -15.38 -9.04 -4.00
CA ASN A 51 -15.19 -8.88 -5.44
C ASN A 51 -14.08 -7.86 -5.75
N GLY A 52 -13.54 -7.87 -6.96
CA GLY A 52 -12.49 -6.91 -7.36
C GLY A 52 -12.97 -5.47 -7.38
N GLN A 53 -14.29 -5.24 -7.45
CA GLN A 53 -14.91 -3.93 -7.62
C GLN A 53 -14.95 -3.13 -6.32
N GLU A 54 -15.23 -3.77 -5.19
CA GLU A 54 -15.21 -3.16 -3.85
C GLU A 54 -13.84 -2.55 -3.55
N PHE A 55 -12.76 -3.26 -3.87
CA PHE A 55 -11.40 -2.74 -3.71
C PHE A 55 -11.14 -1.51 -4.58
N ILE A 56 -11.62 -1.48 -5.81
CA ILE A 56 -11.46 -0.32 -6.70
C ILE A 56 -12.24 0.89 -6.16
N ASN A 57 -13.45 0.67 -5.65
CA ASN A 57 -14.26 1.72 -5.06
C ASN A 57 -13.61 2.29 -3.79
N GLU A 58 -13.02 1.43 -2.96
CA GLU A 58 -12.27 1.84 -1.77
C GLU A 58 -11.03 2.67 -2.15
N VAL A 59 -10.24 2.20 -3.12
CA VAL A 59 -9.08 2.94 -3.65
C VAL A 59 -9.49 4.30 -4.22
N ALA A 60 -10.61 4.37 -4.95
CA ALA A 60 -11.14 5.62 -5.50
C ALA A 60 -11.58 6.61 -4.41
N THR A 61 -12.04 6.11 -3.27
CA THR A 61 -12.49 6.91 -2.12
C THR A 61 -11.29 7.41 -1.33
N ILE A 62 -10.40 6.51 -0.90
CA ILE A 62 -9.19 6.85 -0.13
C ILE A 62 -8.25 7.74 -0.95
N GLY A 63 -8.16 7.51 -2.26
CA GLY A 63 -7.30 8.29 -3.15
C GLY A 63 -7.66 9.77 -3.28
N ARG A 64 -8.84 10.19 -2.81
CA ARG A 64 -9.29 11.59 -2.78
C ARG A 64 -9.01 12.27 -1.44
N ILE A 65 -8.65 11.50 -0.42
CA ILE A 65 -8.38 12.03 0.92
C ILE A 65 -6.96 12.61 0.91
N HIS A 66 -6.89 13.92 1.13
CA HIS A 66 -5.63 14.63 1.33
C HIS A 66 -5.80 15.57 2.51
N HIS A 67 -5.25 15.17 3.66
CA HIS A 67 -5.39 15.88 4.92
C HIS A 67 -4.09 15.77 5.72
N CYS A 68 -3.67 16.84 6.41
CA CYS A 68 -2.40 16.89 7.14
C CYS A 68 -2.22 15.78 8.19
N ASN A 69 -3.33 15.31 8.76
CA ASN A 69 -3.35 14.27 9.80
C ASN A 69 -3.67 12.87 9.25
N VAL A 70 -3.70 12.67 7.93
CA VAL A 70 -3.99 11.37 7.30
C VAL A 70 -2.85 10.99 6.37
N VAL A 71 -2.31 9.78 6.54
CA VAL A 71 -1.24 9.25 5.70
C VAL A 71 -1.71 9.19 4.24
N GLN A 72 -0.98 9.85 3.35
CA GLN A 72 -1.37 9.96 1.95
C GLN A 72 -1.20 8.62 1.21
N LEU A 73 -2.23 8.21 0.46
CA LEU A 73 -2.15 7.12 -0.50
C LEU A 73 -1.45 7.60 -1.78
N ILE A 74 -0.36 6.93 -2.15
CA ILE A 74 0.45 7.22 -3.35
C ILE A 74 -0.05 6.39 -4.53
N GLY A 75 -0.37 5.12 -4.28
CA GLY A 75 -0.67 4.17 -5.34
C GLY A 75 -1.24 2.85 -4.85
N PHE A 76 -1.50 1.96 -5.80
CA PHE A 76 -2.10 0.65 -5.56
C PHE A 76 -1.65 -0.39 -6.58
N THR A 77 -1.84 -1.67 -6.27
CA THR A 77 -1.81 -2.77 -7.24
C THR A 77 -3.10 -3.56 -7.16
N VAL A 78 -3.57 -4.03 -8.32
CA VAL A 78 -4.71 -4.96 -8.43
C VAL A 78 -4.45 -5.92 -9.58
N LYS A 79 -4.18 -7.19 -9.24
CA LYS A 79 -4.06 -8.29 -10.21
C LYS A 79 -4.60 -9.58 -9.59
N GLY A 80 -5.85 -9.93 -9.91
CA GLY A 80 -6.55 -11.06 -9.30
C GLY A 80 -6.66 -10.90 -7.78
N SER A 81 -6.14 -11.87 -7.02
CA SER A 81 -6.08 -11.81 -5.55
C SER A 81 -4.91 -10.99 -4.99
N LYS A 82 -3.98 -10.52 -5.84
CA LYS A 82 -2.80 -9.75 -5.42
C LYS A 82 -3.17 -8.28 -5.39
N ARG A 83 -3.46 -7.78 -4.18
CA ARG A 83 -3.85 -6.39 -3.92
C ARG A 83 -2.88 -5.76 -2.91
N ALA A 84 -2.52 -4.51 -3.15
CA ALA A 84 -1.71 -3.74 -2.22
C ALA A 84 -2.01 -2.24 -2.33
N LEU A 85 -1.76 -1.54 -1.23
CA LEU A 85 -1.84 -0.09 -1.11
C LEU A 85 -0.45 0.44 -0.76
N ILE A 86 -0.09 1.58 -1.33
CA ILE A 86 1.23 2.20 -1.20
C ILE A 86 1.00 3.58 -0.62
N TYR A 87 1.46 3.79 0.60
CA TYR A 87 1.33 5.02 1.36
C TYR A 87 2.66 5.73 1.50
N GLU A 88 2.61 7.03 1.80
CA GLU A 88 3.77 7.73 2.32
C GLU A 88 4.29 7.07 3.60
N PHE A 89 5.61 6.97 3.72
CA PHE A 89 6.24 6.37 4.89
C PHE A 89 6.30 7.38 6.03
N MET A 90 5.79 6.99 7.20
CA MET A 90 5.89 7.79 8.42
C MET A 90 7.14 7.38 9.21
N PRO A 91 8.17 8.25 9.30
CA PRO A 91 9.45 7.89 9.92
C PRO A 91 9.37 7.67 11.42
N ASN A 92 8.40 8.31 12.08
CA ASN A 92 8.20 8.21 13.53
C ASN A 92 7.33 7.01 13.94
N GLY A 93 6.94 6.15 13.00
CA GLY A 93 6.25 4.90 13.31
C GLY A 93 4.81 5.06 13.82
N SER A 94 4.34 4.03 14.54
CA SER A 94 3.03 4.02 15.21
C SER A 94 3.05 4.89 16.48
N LEU A 95 1.85 5.29 16.92
CA LEU A 95 1.61 6.07 18.15
C LEU A 95 1.42 5.17 19.39
N GLU A 96 1.91 3.92 19.36
CA GLU A 96 1.73 2.96 20.48
C GLU A 96 2.41 3.41 21.79
#